data_AF-A0A520I5S9-F1
#
_entry.id   AF-A0A520I5S9-F1
#
_cell.length_a   1.000
_cell.length_b   1.000
_cell.length_c   1.000
_cell.angle_alpha   90.00
_cell.angle_beta   90.00
_cell.angle_gamma   90.00
#
_symmetry.space_group_name_H-M   'P 1'
#
loop_
_entity.id
_entity.type
_entity.pdbx_description
1 polymer ?
#
loop_
_entity_poly.entity_id
_entity_poly.type
_entity_poly.pdbx_seq_one_letter_code
_entity_poly.pdbx_strand_id
1 'polypeptide(L)' 'PWPFPSSLMMACVAEAEDDAITLDTNELEDAMWVPRAIVQAVLAGEEGPFIAPPPYAIAHTLLSAWAGAAVDL' A
#
# COMPACT_ATOMS: atom_id res chain seq x y z
N PRO A 1 3.40 14.35 7.52
CA PRO A 1 2.75 15.49 6.83
C PRO A 1 3.23 15.52 5.38
N TRP A 2 2.33 15.64 4.41
CA TRP A 2 2.68 15.62 2.98
C TRP A 2 2.65 17.05 2.41
N PRO A 3 3.76 17.58 1.86
CA PRO A 3 3.89 19.01 1.59
C PRO A 3 3.11 19.49 0.34
N PHE A 4 2.48 18.61 -0.44
CA PHE A 4 1.79 18.99 -1.68
C PHE A 4 0.38 18.39 -1.73
N PRO A 5 -0.70 19.19 -1.58
CA PRO A 5 -0.78 20.64 -1.39
C PRO A 5 -0.70 21.12 0.09
N SER A 6 -0.09 20.36 1.00
CA SER A 6 -0.16 20.45 2.47
C SER A 6 -1.30 19.61 3.05
N SER A 7 -1.04 18.32 3.20
CA SER A 7 -2.01 17.33 3.67
C SER A 7 -1.52 16.62 4.92
N LEU A 8 -2.43 16.38 5.86
CA LEU A 8 -2.21 15.45 6.96
C LEU A 8 -2.64 14.06 6.48
N MET A 9 -1.67 13.16 6.35
CA MET A 9 -1.96 11.76 6.02
C MET A 9 -2.28 11.00 7.31
N MET A 10 -3.44 10.34 7.34
CA MET A 10 -3.84 9.43 8.43
C MET A 10 -3.77 8.00 7.92
N ALA A 11 -2.93 7.17 8.54
CA ALA A 11 -2.81 5.77 8.23
C ALA A 11 -3.93 4.98 8.91
N CYS A 12 -4.71 4.23 8.12
CA CYS A 12 -5.78 3.36 8.60
C CYS A 12 -5.62 1.96 8.01
N VAL A 13 -6.00 0.94 8.77
CA VAL A 13 -6.17 -0.44 8.29
C VAL A 13 -7.66 -0.74 8.36
N ALA A 14 -8.21 -1.30 7.28
CA ALA A 14 -9.61 -1.67 7.17
C ALA A 14 -9.73 -3.10 6.65
N GLU A 15 -10.83 -3.76 7.02
CA GLU A 15 -11.25 -5.05 6.46
C GLU A 15 -12.30 -4.77 5.38
N ALA A 16 -12.16 -5.40 4.22
CA ALA A 16 -13.15 -5.29 3.14
C ALA A 16 -14.33 -6.23 3.41
N GLU A 17 -15.54 -5.80 3.06
CA GLU A 17 -16.76 -6.60 3.23
C GLU A 17 -16.85 -7.75 2.21
N ASP A 18 -16.30 -7.55 1.00
CA ASP A 18 -16.18 -8.55 -0.07
C ASP A 18 -14.95 -8.27 -0.97
N ASP A 19 -14.77 -9.09 -2.01
CA ASP A 19 -13.65 -9.02 -2.97
C ASP A 19 -14.00 -8.33 -4.30
N ALA A 20 -15.22 -7.81 -4.46
CA ALA A 20 -15.64 -7.18 -5.71
C ALA A 20 -14.98 -5.82 -5.89
N ILE A 21 -14.24 -5.64 -6.99
CA ILE A 21 -13.63 -4.36 -7.36
C ILE A 21 -14.52 -3.68 -8.42
N THR A 22 -15.01 -2.48 -8.10
CA THR A 22 -15.62 -1.56 -9.08
C THR A 22 -14.71 -0.35 -9.21
N LEU A 23 -14.06 -0.20 -10.36
CA LEU A 23 -13.02 0.82 -10.58
C LEU A 23 -13.61 2.09 -11.22
N ASP A 24 -13.33 3.26 -10.63
CA ASP A 24 -13.51 4.54 -11.32
C ASP A 24 -12.25 4.87 -12.12
N THR A 25 -12.32 4.67 -13.44
CA THR A 25 -11.18 4.86 -14.35
C THR A 25 -10.81 6.33 -14.60
N ASN A 26 -11.58 7.28 -14.06
CA ASN A 26 -11.19 8.69 -14.08
C ASN A 26 -10.18 9.03 -12.98
N GLU A 27 -10.14 8.24 -11.90
CA GLU A 27 -9.27 8.44 -10.75
C GLU A 27 -8.10 7.43 -10.72
N LEU A 28 -8.40 6.15 -10.96
CA LEU A 28 -7.42 5.05 -10.87
C LEU A 28 -7.32 4.30 -12.20
N GLU A 29 -6.10 3.95 -12.60
CA GLU A 29 -5.86 3.17 -13.83
C GLU A 29 -6.12 1.66 -13.65
N ASP A 30 -5.83 1.12 -12.45
CA ASP A 30 -5.95 -0.29 -12.14
C ASP A 30 -6.11 -0.52 -10.62
N ALA A 31 -6.64 -1.68 -10.24
CA ALA A 31 -6.73 -2.14 -8.86
C ALA A 31 -6.74 -3.67 -8.79
N MET A 32 -6.02 -4.23 -7.81
CA MET A 32 -5.91 -5.68 -7.62
C MET A 32 -5.82 -6.07 -6.15
N TRP A 33 -6.30 -7.28 -5.84
CA TRP A 33 -6.00 -7.96 -4.59
C TRP A 33 -4.64 -8.64 -4.67
N VAL A 34 -3.79 -8.44 -3.67
CA VAL A 34 -2.44 -9.02 -3.62
C VAL A 34 -2.29 -9.92 -2.40
N PRO A 35 -1.84 -11.18 -2.56
CA PRO A 35 -1.57 -12.05 -1.43
C PRO A 35 -0.49 -11.46 -0.52
N ARG A 36 -0.66 -11.64 0.80
CA ARG A 36 0.26 -11.12 1.82
C ARG A 36 1.73 -11.50 1.57
N ALA A 37 2.00 -12.73 1.15
CA ALA A 37 3.35 -13.21 0.86
C ALA A 37 4.01 -12.44 -0.30
N ILE A 38 3.23 -12.03 -1.31
CA ILE A 38 3.73 -11.23 -2.42
C ILE A 38 4.06 -9.80 -1.97
N VAL A 39 3.22 -9.21 -1.11
CA VAL A 39 3.52 -7.90 -0.51
C VAL A 39 4.82 -7.94 0.28
N GLN A 40 5.06 -9.01 1.06
CA GLN A 40 6.32 -9.20 1.78
C GLN A 40 7.54 -9.29 0.84
N ALA A 41 7.43 -10.07 -0.25
CA ALA A 41 8.48 -10.19 -1.26
C ALA A 41 8.79 -8.84 -1.95
N VAL A 42 7.75 -8.11 -2.36
CA VAL A 42 7.90 -6.77 -2.98
C VAL A 42 8.54 -5.78 -2.02
N LEU A 43 8.17 -5.79 -0.73
CA LEU A 43 8.81 -4.96 0.30
C LEU A 43 10.29 -5.34 0.54
N ALA A 44 10.66 -6.61 0.32
CA ALA A 44 12.04 -7.08 0.38
C ALA A 44 12.86 -6.75 -0.89
N GLY A 45 12.24 -6.11 -1.89
CA GLY A 45 12.89 -5.72 -3.15
C GLY A 45 12.86 -6.78 -4.23
N GLU A 46 12.06 -7.84 -4.07
CA GLU A 46 11.83 -8.82 -5.14
C GLU A 46 10.86 -8.29 -6.20
N GLU A 47 10.90 -8.86 -7.40
CA GLU A 47 9.94 -8.55 -8.46
C GLU A 47 8.51 -8.97 -8.06
N GLY A 48 7.54 -8.16 -8.44
CA GLY A 48 6.14 -8.46 -8.16
C GLY A 48 5.20 -7.57 -8.97
N PRO A 49 3.89 -7.67 -8.73
CA PRO A 49 2.88 -7.03 -9.56
C PRO A 49 2.74 -5.52 -9.31
N PHE A 50 3.50 -4.96 -8.36
CA PHE A 50 3.58 -3.53 -8.09
C PHE A 50 4.98 -3.16 -7.56
N ILE A 51 5.28 -1.86 -7.57
CA ILE A 51 6.53 -1.32 -7.02
C ILE A 51 6.28 -0.88 -5.58
N ALA A 52 7.14 -1.30 -4.65
CA ALA A 52 7.07 -0.86 -3.27
C ALA A 52 7.17 0.68 -3.18
N PRO A 53 6.28 1.35 -2.44
CA PRO A 53 6.48 2.76 -2.12
C PRO A 53 7.84 2.96 -1.41
N PRO A 54 8.51 4.11 -1.58
CA PRO A 54 9.79 4.34 -0.93
C PRO A 54 9.63 4.35 0.61
N PRO A 55 10.66 3.95 1.39
CA PRO A 55 10.56 3.78 2.84
C PRO A 55 10.03 4.99 3.63
N TYR A 56 10.24 6.22 3.13
CA TYR A 56 9.76 7.45 3.78
C TYR A 56 8.27 7.75 3.52
N ALA A 57 7.60 7.02 2.64
CA ALA A 57 6.19 7.21 2.34
C ALA A 57 5.32 6.46 3.35
N ILE A 58 4.23 7.09 3.82
CA ILE A 58 3.30 6.47 4.77
C ILE A 58 2.66 5.17 4.21
N ALA A 59 2.54 5.07 2.88
CA ALA A 59 2.09 3.86 2.20
C ALA A 59 3.04 2.67 2.45
N HIS A 60 4.36 2.91 2.50
CA HIS A 60 5.34 1.87 2.85
C HIS A 60 5.12 1.38 4.28
N THR A 61 4.99 2.31 5.24
CA THR A 61 4.71 1.98 6.64
C THR A 61 3.42 1.18 6.80
N LEU A 62 2.35 1.57 6.10
CA LEU A 62 1.07 0.85 6.10
C LEU A 62 1.21 -0.59 5.60
N LEU A 63 1.87 -0.78 4.45
CA LEU A 63 2.10 -2.10 3.88
C LEU A 63 2.98 -2.97 4.80
N SER A 64 4.08 -2.42 5.32
CA SER A 64 4.98 -3.16 6.22
C SER A 64 4.28 -3.55 7.53
N ALA A 65 3.52 -2.65 8.14
CA ALA A 65 2.75 -2.94 9.36
C ALA A 65 1.66 -3.99 9.10
N TRP A 66 0.88 -3.85 8.02
CA TRP A 66 -0.15 -4.83 7.66
C TRP A 66 0.46 -6.20 7.34
N ALA A 67 1.57 -6.25 6.61
CA ALA A 67 2.25 -7.48 6.19
C ALA A 67 3.06 -8.14 7.31
N GLY A 68 3.35 -7.43 8.41
CA GLY A 68 4.23 -7.89 9.48
C GLY A 68 5.71 -7.92 9.07
N ALA A 69 6.11 -7.04 8.15
CA ALA A 69 7.50 -6.83 7.78
C ALA A 69 8.19 -5.88 8.78
N ALA A 70 9.53 -5.82 8.76
CA ALA A 70 10.27 -4.88 9.60
C ALA A 70 9.83 -3.44 9.30
N VAL A 71 9.52 -2.67 10.35
CA VAL A 71 9.23 -1.25 10.26
C VAL A 71 10.33 -0.54 11.04
N ASP A 72 11.23 0.16 10.34
CA ASP A 72 12.15 1.08 11.01
C ASP A 72 11.35 2.34 11.36
N LEU A 73 10.99 2.47 12.63
CA LEU A 73 10.30 3.64 13.21
C LEU A 73 11.29 4.66 13.79
#